data_AF-A0A7W4FBF8-F1
#
_entry.id   AF-A0A7W4FBF8-F1
#
_cell.length_a   1.000
_cell.length_b   1.000
_cell.length_c   1.000
_cell.angle_alpha   90.00
_cell.angle_beta   90.00
_cell.angle_gamma   90.00
#
_symmetry.space_group_name_H-M   'P 1'
#
loop_
_entity.id
_entity.type
_entity.pdbx_description
1 polymer ?
#
loop_
_entity_poly.entity_id
_entity_poly.type
_entity_poly.pdbx_seq_one_letter_code
_entity_poly.pdbx_strand_id
1 'polypeptide(L)'
;MKNGYNPFQRTGIDVFQHREETIRIVYLGAYLERIEPGSLVFIQRGDKLFWMGRAWLDLFWMELEKPVTVMEGLAFLSQQDYMRVLHEKEGDFVHQHELPF
;
A
#
# COMPACT_ATOMS: atom_id res chain seq x y z
N MET A 1 12.63 11.41 -6.73
CA MET A 1 11.70 10.74 -5.80
C MET A 1 12.49 9.70 -5.01
N LYS A 2 12.19 9.49 -3.73
CA LYS A 2 12.96 8.59 -2.85
C LYS A 2 12.65 7.12 -3.16
N ASN A 3 13.68 6.27 -3.14
CA ASN A 3 13.54 4.82 -3.32
C ASN A 3 13.32 4.17 -1.96
N GLY A 4 12.07 3.85 -1.63
CA GLY A 4 11.72 3.11 -0.42
C GLY A 4 11.42 3.94 0.83
N TYR A 5 10.89 3.23 1.82
CA TYR A 5 10.41 3.75 3.08
C TYR A 5 11.55 4.14 4.03
N ASN A 6 11.44 5.28 4.73
CA ASN A 6 12.38 5.67 5.79
C ASN A 6 11.72 5.48 7.17
N PRO A 7 12.08 4.43 7.94
CA PRO A 7 11.46 4.15 9.23
C PRO A 7 11.80 5.18 10.34
N PHE A 8 12.79 6.05 10.10
CA PHE A 8 13.17 7.11 11.04
C PHE A 8 12.31 8.37 10.88
N GLN A 9 11.65 8.56 9.73
CA GLN A 9 10.66 9.60 9.60
C GLN A 9 9.38 9.19 10.34
N ARG A 10 8.86 10.08 11.18
CA ARG A 10 7.70 9.80 12.06
C ARG A 10 6.67 10.92 12.12
N THR A 11 6.85 11.96 11.30
CA THR A 11 6.01 13.16 11.23
C THR A 11 5.90 13.64 9.78
N GLY A 12 4.92 14.51 9.51
CA GLY A 12 4.71 15.09 8.19
C GLY A 12 4.20 14.08 7.16
N ILE A 13 4.73 14.16 5.93
CA ILE A 13 4.40 13.25 4.83
C ILE A 13 5.69 12.62 4.31
N ASP A 14 5.78 11.29 4.22
CA ASP A 14 6.85 10.58 3.48
C ASP A 14 6.29 10.13 2.14
N VAL A 15 7.02 10.37 1.05
CA VAL A 15 6.64 9.97 -0.30
C VAL A 15 7.80 9.23 -0.94
N PHE A 16 7.54 7.99 -1.36
CA PHE A 16 8.56 7.15 -1.95
C PHE A 16 7.95 6.22 -3.01
N GLN A 17 8.83 5.72 -3.88
CA GLN A 17 8.50 4.67 -4.83
C GLN A 17 8.69 3.30 -4.19
N HIS A 18 7.74 2.40 -4.43
CA HIS A 18 7.83 0.98 -4.09
C HIS A 18 7.32 0.16 -5.28
N ARG A 19 8.23 -0.54 -5.96
CA ARG A 19 7.97 -1.18 -7.25
C ARG A 19 7.43 -0.15 -8.26
N GLU A 20 6.23 -0.36 -8.80
CA GLU A 20 5.59 0.55 -9.76
C GLU A 20 4.60 1.53 -9.09
N GLU A 21 4.48 1.50 -7.76
CA GLU A 21 3.52 2.30 -7.02
C GLU A 21 4.19 3.48 -6.29
N THR A 22 3.54 4.64 -6.38
CA THR A 22 3.87 5.80 -5.55
C THR A 22 3.14 5.68 -4.22
N ILE A 23 3.90 5.57 -3.14
CA ILE A 23 3.35 5.45 -1.79
C ILE A 23 3.49 6.78 -1.05
N ARG A 24 2.39 7.22 -0.42
CA ARG A 24 2.37 8.36 0.51
C ARG A 24 2.04 7.89 1.91
N ILE A 25 2.85 8.25 2.90
CA ILE A 25 2.58 8.06 4.32
C ILE A 25 2.22 9.41 4.92
N VAL A 26 1.00 9.53 5.42
CA VAL A 26 0.49 10.70 6.13
C VAL A 26 0.55 10.40 7.63
N TYR A 27 1.54 10.98 8.31
CA TYR A 27 1.66 10.85 9.76
C TYR A 27 0.61 11.70 10.48
N LEU A 28 0.29 11.33 11.72
CA LEU A 28 -0.74 12.00 12.51
C LEU A 28 -0.39 13.49 12.67
N GLY A 29 -1.35 14.36 12.38
CA GLY A 29 -1.19 15.82 12.41
C GLY A 29 -0.63 16.44 11.13
N ALA A 30 -0.29 15.64 10.12
CA ALA A 30 0.07 16.16 8.81
C ALA A 30 -1.19 16.54 7.99
N TYR A 31 -1.04 17.54 7.11
CA TYR A 31 -2.09 17.99 6.20
C TYR A 31 -1.72 17.62 4.77
N LEU A 32 -2.57 16.84 4.10
CA LEU A 32 -2.39 16.43 2.71
C LEU A 32 -3.13 17.39 1.78
N GLU A 33 -2.43 18.35 1.19
CA GLU A 33 -3.01 19.39 0.32
C GLU A 33 -3.59 18.86 -0.99
N ARG A 34 -2.94 17.86 -1.59
CA ARG A 34 -3.31 17.34 -2.90
C ARG A 34 -3.22 15.82 -2.90
N ILE A 35 -4.23 15.21 -3.49
CA ILE A 35 -4.29 13.78 -3.70
C ILE A 35 -4.42 13.49 -5.18
N GLU A 36 -3.59 12.59 -5.68
CA GLU A 36 -3.75 12.05 -7.02
C GLU A 36 -4.80 10.93 -6.95
N PRO A 37 -5.88 10.99 -7.73
CA PRO A 37 -6.90 9.95 -7.73
C PRO A 37 -6.30 8.56 -7.93
N GLY A 38 -6.65 7.63 -7.04
CA GLY A 38 -6.16 6.24 -7.05
C GLY A 38 -4.77 6.04 -6.43
N SER A 39 -4.12 7.11 -5.93
CA SER A 39 -2.83 6.98 -5.27
C SER A 39 -2.90 6.17 -3.98
N LEU A 40 -1.86 5.39 -3.72
CA LEU A 40 -1.76 4.56 -2.52
C LEU A 40 -1.28 5.38 -1.32
N VAL A 41 -2.09 5.42 -0.27
CA VAL A 41 -1.88 6.25 0.90
C VAL A 41 -2.01 5.44 2.19
N PHE A 42 -1.07 5.67 3.10
CA PHE A 42 -1.10 5.21 4.49
C PHE A 42 -1.46 6.38 5.40
N ILE A 43 -2.56 6.30 6.15
CA ILE A 43 -3.00 7.35 7.07
C ILE A 43 -2.80 6.87 8.51
N GLN A 44 -1.96 7.56 9.28
CA GLN A 44 -1.62 7.15 10.64
C GLN A 44 -2.77 7.39 11.63
N ARG A 45 -3.01 6.40 12.49
CA ARG A 45 -3.96 6.43 13.60
C ARG A 45 -3.26 6.83 14.91
N GLY A 46 -4.07 7.11 15.94
CA GLY A 46 -3.57 7.46 17.28
C GLY A 46 -2.68 6.39 17.92
N ASP A 47 -2.90 5.11 17.60
CA ASP A 47 -2.14 3.96 18.09
C ASP A 47 -0.88 3.64 17.27
N LYS A 48 -0.48 4.53 16.35
CA LYS A 48 0.69 4.41 15.45
C LYS A 48 0.56 3.37 14.34
N LEU A 49 -0.58 2.68 14.22
CA LEU A 49 -0.91 1.88 13.03
C LEU A 49 -1.45 2.77 11.90
N PHE A 50 -1.59 2.21 10.70
CA PHE A 50 -1.98 2.94 9.51
C PHE A 50 -3.18 2.28 8.83
N TRP A 51 -4.14 3.11 8.40
CA TRP A 51 -5.09 2.71 7.38
C TRP A 51 -4.39 2.74 6.03
N MET A 52 -4.38 1.61 5.33
CA MET A 52 -3.81 1.51 3.98
C MET A 52 -4.94 1.48 2.97
N GLY A 53 -4.86 2.36 1.97
CA GLY A 53 -5.92 2.46 0.99
C GLY A 53 -5.54 3.29 -0.22
N ARG A 54 -6.42 3.29 -1.21
CA ARG A 54 -6.37 4.21 -2.35
C ARG A 54 -7.31 5.36 -2.13
N ALA A 55 -6.88 6.53 -2.58
CA ALA A 55 -7.58 7.76 -2.28
C ALA A 55 -7.95 8.53 -3.55
N TRP A 56 -9.19 9.01 -3.56
CA TRP A 56 -9.79 9.90 -4.54
C TRP A 56 -10.31 11.14 -3.84
N LEU A 57 -10.92 12.07 -4.58
CA LEU A 57 -11.42 13.33 -4.03
C LEU A 57 -12.43 13.11 -2.88
N ASP A 58 -13.36 12.17 -3.06
CA ASP A 58 -14.48 11.93 -2.13
C ASP A 58 -14.52 10.50 -1.57
N LEU A 59 -13.48 9.72 -1.82
CA LEU A 59 -13.44 8.30 -1.45
C LEU A 59 -12.05 7.88 -0.98
N PHE A 60 -12.02 7.18 0.15
CA PHE A 60 -10.85 6.41 0.58
C PHE A 60 -11.23 4.93 0.60
N TRP A 61 -10.70 4.17 -0.36
CA TRP A 61 -10.91 2.74 -0.47
C TRP A 61 -9.86 2.00 0.35
N MET A 62 -10.28 1.20 1.33
CA MET A 62 -9.36 0.41 2.13
C MET A 62 -8.88 -0.81 1.33
N GLU A 63 -7.56 -0.95 1.20
CA GLU A 63 -6.94 -2.13 0.58
C GLU A 63 -6.86 -3.31 1.56
N LEU A 64 -6.91 -3.02 2.86
CA LEU A 64 -6.97 -4.01 3.94
C LEU A 64 -8.03 -3.60 4.95
N GLU A 65 -8.82 -4.58 5.41
CA GLU A 65 -9.93 -4.36 6.35
C GLU A 65 -9.48 -3.96 7.77
N LYS A 66 -8.19 -4.05 8.06
CA LYS A 66 -7.61 -3.72 9.35
C LYS A 66 -6.43 -2.75 9.23
N PRO A 67 -6.17 -1.94 10.26
CA PRO A 67 -4.97 -1.13 10.36
C PRO A 67 -3.72 -2.01 10.40
N VAL A 68 -2.66 -1.55 9.75
CA VAL A 68 -1.39 -2.28 9.62
C VAL A 68 -0.20 -1.37 9.93
N THR A 69 0.95 -1.98 10.21
CA THR A 69 2.23 -1.29 10.11
C THR A 69 2.58 -1.01 8.65
N VAL A 70 3.45 -0.03 8.41
CA VAL A 70 3.96 0.25 7.05
C VAL A 70 4.60 -1.00 6.45
N MET A 71 5.37 -1.76 7.24
CA MET A 71 6.05 -2.97 6.78
C MET A 71 5.07 -4.08 6.37
N GLU A 72 4.00 -4.30 7.13
CA GLU A 72 2.95 -5.26 6.75
C GLU A 72 2.25 -4.84 5.46
N GLY A 73 1.95 -3.55 5.29
CA GLY A 73 1.38 -3.03 4.04
C GLY A 73 2.32 -3.20 2.84
N LEU A 74 3.61 -2.88 3.00
CA LEU A 74 4.61 -3.09 1.95
C LEU A 74 4.80 -4.57 1.61
N ALA A 75 4.71 -5.46 2.60
CA ALA A 75 4.75 -6.90 2.39
C ALA A 75 3.53 -7.38 1.59
N PHE A 76 2.33 -6.90 1.92
CA PHE A 76 1.10 -7.18 1.17
C PHE A 76 1.22 -6.74 -0.31
N LEU A 77 1.65 -5.50 -0.57
CA LEU A 77 1.86 -5.00 -1.94
C LEU A 77 2.90 -5.83 -2.70
N SER A 78 3.93 -6.28 -1.98
CA SER A 78 4.99 -7.11 -2.55
C SER A 78 4.47 -8.50 -2.95
N GLN A 79 3.52 -9.05 -2.20
CA GLN A 79 2.85 -10.31 -2.54
C GLN A 79 1.89 -10.13 -3.72
N GLN A 80 1.12 -9.04 -3.76
CA GLN A 80 0.23 -8.75 -4.89
C GLN A 80 1.00 -8.62 -6.20
N ASP A 81 2.09 -7.84 -6.21
CA ASP A 81 2.91 -7.72 -7.42
C ASP A 81 3.62 -9.04 -7.77
N TYR A 82 4.02 -9.84 -6.78
CA TYR A 82 4.54 -11.18 -7.07
C TYR A 82 3.51 -12.08 -7.77
N MET A 83 2.26 -12.08 -7.29
CA MET A 83 1.17 -12.83 -7.93
C MET A 83 0.85 -12.32 -9.34
N ARG A 84 0.91 -10.99 -9.54
CA ARG A 84 0.76 -10.36 -10.85
C ARG A 84 1.85 -10.81 -11.83
N VAL A 85 3.12 -10.74 -11.41
CA VAL A 85 4.26 -11.15 -12.24
C VAL A 85 4.22 -12.64 -12.56
N LEU A 86 3.82 -13.49 -11.62
CA LEU A 86 3.61 -14.91 -11.87
C LEU A 86 2.51 -15.13 -12.92
N HIS A 87 1.38 -14.43 -12.80
CA HIS A 87 0.30 -14.51 -13.78
C HIS A 87 0.76 -14.14 -15.20
N GLU A 88 1.50 -13.04 -15.34
CA GLU A 88 1.98 -12.55 -16.62
C GLU A 88 3.02 -13.48 -17.26
N LYS A 89 3.88 -14.11 -16.44
CA LYS A 89 4.98 -14.97 -16.93
C LYS A 89 4.58 -16.42 -17.15
N GLU A 90 3.76 -16.97 -16.27
CA GLU A 90 3.40 -18.39 -16.28
C GLU A 90 2.02 -18.64 -16.90
N GLY A 91 1.22 -17.59 -17.14
CA GLY A 91 -0.03 -17.65 -17.93
C GLY A 91 -1.15 -18.51 -17.30
N ASP A 92 -0.94 -19.06 -16.11
CA ASP A 92 -1.69 -20.25 -15.72
C ASP A 92 -1.99 -20.33 -14.23
N PHE A 93 -3.10 -19.71 -13.84
CA PHE A 93 -3.88 -20.15 -12.68
C PHE A 93 -4.86 -21.29 -13.05
N VAL A 94 -4.87 -21.75 -14.30
CA VAL A 94 -5.84 -22.71 -14.85
C VAL A 94 -5.44 -24.16 -14.56
N HIS A 95 -4.18 -24.46 -14.27
CA HIS A 95 -3.72 -25.81 -13.87
C HIS A 95 -3.49 -25.99 -12.36
N GLN A 96 -3.90 -25.03 -11.52
CA GLN A 96 -3.97 -25.26 -10.08
C GLN A 96 -5.19 -26.16 -9.82
N HIS A 97 -4.98 -27.48 -9.91
CA HIS A 97 -5.99 -28.49 -9.58
C HIS A 97 -6.63 -28.17 -8.22
N GLU A 98 -7.94 -28.43 -8.12
CA GLU A 98 -8.75 -28.17 -6.92
C GLU A 98 -8.01 -28.63 -5.66
N LEU A 99 -8.03 -27.78 -4.62
CA LEU A 99 -7.51 -28.16 -3.31
C LEU A 99 -8.26 -29.43 -2.86
N PRO A 100 -7.55 -30.50 -2.45
CA PRO A 100 -8.22 -31.70 -1.95
C PRO A 100 -8.98 -31.31 -0.68
N PHE A 101 -10.30 -31.40 -0.76
CA PHE A 101 -11.22 -31.26 0.37
C PHE A 101 -11.27 -32.54 1.21
#